data_AF-A0AAD9N735-F1
#
_entry.id   AF-A0AAD9N735-F1
#
_cell.length_a   1.000
_cell.length_b   1.000
_cell.length_c   1.000
_cell.angle_alpha   90.00
_cell.angle_beta   90.00
_cell.angle_gamma   90.00
#
_symmetry.space_group_name_H-M   'P 1'
#
loop_
_entity.id
_entity.type
_entity.pdbx_description
1 polymer ?
#
loop_
_entity_poly.entity_id
_entity_poly.type
_entity_poly.pdbx_seq_one_letter_code
_entity_poly.pdbx_strand_id
1 'polypeptide(L)' 'MKPYTLSGKAWKKAIVTKRLDDRSYEICSGDGSVYRRNRAHLKEINVFNPSEDNTRQLDSAKTMCQEIMKDKTDNV' A
#
# COMPACT_ATOMS: atom_id res chain seq x y z
N MET A 1 -35.98 0.22 -5.24
CA MET A 1 -35.02 0.49 -4.15
C MET A 1 -33.86 -0.49 -4.32
N LYS A 2 -32.65 -0.03 -4.65
CA LYS A 2 -31.46 -0.91 -4.71
C LYS A 2 -30.97 -1.12 -3.27
N PRO A 3 -30.71 -2.37 -2.82
CA PRO A 3 -30.23 -2.59 -1.47
C PRO A 3 -28.86 -1.91 -1.30
N TYR A 4 -28.71 -1.14 -0.22
CA TYR A 4 -27.42 -0.60 0.20
C TYR A 4 -26.56 -1.77 0.66
N THR A 5 -25.79 -2.35 -0.25
CA THR A 5 -24.77 -3.32 0.13
C THR A 5 -23.62 -2.53 0.74
N LEU A 6 -23.40 -2.70 2.05
CA LEU A 6 -22.12 -2.43 2.70
C LEU A 6 -21.07 -3.42 2.16
N SER A 7 -20.83 -3.44 0.84
CA SER A 7 -19.73 -4.20 0.27
C SER A 7 -18.46 -3.64 0.90
N GLY A 8 -17.88 -4.42 1.82
CA GLY A 8 -17.00 -3.95 2.86
C GLY A 8 -15.85 -3.12 2.32
N LYS A 9 -15.68 -1.92 2.88
CA LYS A 9 -14.41 -1.19 2.84
C LYS A 9 -13.37 -2.02 3.61
N ALA A 10 -12.83 -3.04 2.95
CA ALA A 10 -11.73 -3.81 3.46
C ALA A 10 -10.43 -3.01 3.28
N TRP A 11 -9.65 -2.91 4.34
CA TRP A 11 -8.33 -2.30 4.28
C TRP A 11 -7.40 -3.24 3.51
N LYS A 12 -6.83 -2.74 2.42
CA LYS A 12 -5.77 -3.44 1.70
C LYS A 12 -4.41 -3.05 2.27
N LYS A 13 -3.52 -4.03 2.40
CA LYS A 13 -2.14 -3.79 2.80
C LYS A 13 -1.37 -3.16 1.64
N ALA A 14 -0.52 -2.20 1.97
CA ALA A 14 0.31 -1.50 1.01
C ALA A 14 1.53 -0.92 1.72
N ILE A 15 2.55 -0.57 0.96
CA ILE A 15 3.77 0.05 1.46
C ILE A 15 3.77 1.52 1.09
N VAL A 16 4.08 2.37 2.06
CA VAL A 16 4.35 3.79 1.80
C VAL A 16 5.72 3.92 1.15
N THR A 17 5.77 4.37 -0.10
CA THR A 17 7.02 4.55 -0.85
C THR A 17 7.60 5.93 -0.62
N LYS A 18 6.73 6.95 -0.56
CA LYS A 18 7.15 8.36 -0.46
C LYS A 18 6.12 9.20 0.26
N ARG A 19 6.57 10.15 1.08
CA ARG A 19 5.73 11.26 1.55
C ARG A 19 5.71 12.35 0.47
N LEU A 20 4.52 12.72 0.01
CA LEU A 20 4.34 13.75 -1.03
C LEU A 20 4.11 15.13 -0.42
N ASP A 21 3.25 15.22 0.61
CA ASP A 21 2.99 16.45 1.37
C ASP A 21 2.70 16.10 2.85
N ASP A 22 2.17 17.05 3.63
CA ASP A 22 1.86 16.83 5.05
C ASP A 22 0.76 15.81 5.31
N ARG A 23 -0.08 15.55 4.32
CA ARG A 23 -1.23 14.65 4.42
C ARG A 23 -1.22 13.54 3.38
N SER A 24 -0.45 13.66 2.29
CA SER A 24 -0.44 12.74 1.17
C SER A 24 0.81 11.88 1.16
N TYR A 25 0.60 10.61 0.91
CA TYR A 25 1.62 9.60 0.71
C TYR A 25 1.41 8.93 -0.65
N GLU A 26 2.50 8.56 -1.26
CA GLU A 26 2.52 7.58 -2.32
C GLU A 26 2.61 6.20 -1.68
N ILE A 27 1.68 5.33 -2.05
CA ILE A 27 1.64 3.94 -1.61
C ILE A 27 1.72 3.03 -2.81
N CYS A 28 2.37 1.89 -2.63
CA CYS A 28 2.44 0.84 -3.61
C CYS A 28 1.73 -0.39 -3.03
N SER A 29 0.72 -0.86 -3.75
CA SER A 29 -0.07 -2.04 -3.41
C SER A 29 0.70 -3.30 -3.80
N GLY A 30 0.39 -4.44 -3.19
CA GLY A 30 0.95 -5.75 -3.57
C GLY A 30 0.68 -6.14 -5.03
N ASP A 31 -0.30 -5.50 -5.67
CA ASP A 31 -0.64 -5.67 -7.09
C ASP A 31 0.28 -4.86 -8.03
N GLY A 32 1.34 -4.22 -7.51
CA GLY A 32 2.24 -3.34 -8.28
C GLY A 32 1.64 -1.99 -8.67
N SER A 33 0.40 -1.70 -8.28
CA SER A 33 -0.23 -0.40 -8.55
C SER A 33 0.21 0.64 -7.52
N VAL A 34 0.60 1.82 -8.01
CA VAL A 34 0.97 2.97 -7.19
C VAL A 34 -0.20 3.95 -7.07
N TYR A 35 -0.52 4.35 -5.85
CA TYR A 35 -1.62 5.26 -5.54
C TYR A 35 -1.16 6.42 -4.66
N ARG A 36 -1.76 7.59 -4.85
CA ARG A 36 -1.69 8.69 -3.88
C ARG A 36 -2.82 8.56 -2.86
N ARG A 37 -2.48 8.49 -1.57
CA ARG A 37 -3.44 8.38 -0.46
C ARG A 37 -3.15 9.37 0.65
N ASN A 38 -4.23 9.89 1.24
CA ASN A 38 -4.13 10.73 2.42
C ASN A 38 -3.87 9.89 3.68
N ARG A 39 -3.26 10.50 4.71
CA ARG A 39 -3.04 9.90 6.03
C ARG A 39 -4.32 9.33 6.63
N ALA A 40 -5.45 10.03 6.46
CA ALA A 40 -6.76 9.60 6.94
C ALA A 40 -7.27 8.31 6.27
N HIS A 41 -6.68 7.92 5.13
CA HIS A 41 -7.00 6.70 4.39
C HIS A 41 -5.95 5.60 4.59
N LEU A 42 -5.05 5.77 5.55
CA LEU A 42 -4.00 4.81 5.89
C LEU A 42 -4.13 4.42 7.36
N LYS A 43 -3.86 3.14 7.65
CA LYS A 43 -3.74 2.64 9.00
C LYS A 43 -2.40 1.96 9.12
N GLU A 44 -1.61 2.40 10.11
CA GLU A 44 -0.34 1.77 10.41
C GLU A 44 -0.60 0.34 10.88
N ILE A 45 0.11 -0.61 10.26
CA ILE A 45 0.07 -2.01 10.64
C ILE A 45 1.05 -2.15 11.80
N ASN A 46 0.55 -2.39 13.01
CA ASN A 46 1.40 -2.61 14.17
C ASN A 46 2.17 -3.93 13.99
N VAL A 47 3.43 -3.85 13.58
CA VAL A 47 4.29 -5.00 13.28
C VAL A 47 4.74 -5.75 14.54
N PHE A 48 4.38 -5.27 15.75
CA PHE A 48 4.71 -5.93 17.01
C PHE A 48 4.01 -7.29 17.18
N ASN A 49 2.85 -7.49 16.52
CA ASN A 49 2.21 -8.79 16.39
C ASN A 49 2.16 -9.18 14.91
N PRO A 50 3.26 -9.70 14.35
CA PRO A 50 3.25 -10.20 12.99
C PRO A 50 2.45 -11.51 13.00
N SER A 51 1.15 -11.44 12.75
CA SER A 51 0.50 -12.61 12.18
C SER A 51 1.26 -12.93 10.89
N GLU A 52 1.67 -14.19 10.69
CA GLU A 52 2.56 -14.56 9.57
C GLU A 52 2.01 -14.13 8.20
N ASP A 53 0.68 -14.01 8.09
CA ASP A 53 -0.03 -13.54 6.90
C ASP A 53 0.13 -12.03 6.64
N ASN A 54 0.47 -11.23 7.66
CA ASN A 54 0.78 -9.81 7.50
C ASN A 54 2.17 -9.60 6.91
N THR A 55 3.13 -10.43 7.31
CA THR A 55 4.53 -10.31 6.90
C THR A 55 4.71 -10.75 5.45
N ARG A 56 4.18 -11.92 5.06
CA ARG A 56 4.31 -12.43 3.67
C ARG A 56 3.74 -11.46 2.61
N GLN A 57 2.59 -10.85 2.89
CA GLN A 57 1.96 -9.89 1.97
C GLN A 57 2.72 -8.55 1.92
N LEU A 58 3.33 -8.14 3.05
CA LEU A 58 4.18 -6.96 3.09
C LEU A 58 5.48 -7.21 2.32
N ASP A 59 6.09 -8.38 2.47
CA ASP A 59 7.34 -8.73 1.79
C ASP A 59 7.13 -8.82 0.27
N SER A 60 6.05 -9.44 -0.21
CA SER A 60 5.69 -9.43 -1.63
C SER A 60 5.46 -8.01 -2.15
N ALA A 61 4.73 -7.17 -1.41
CA ALA A 61 4.56 -5.77 -1.80
C ALA A 61 5.91 -5.04 -1.83
N LYS A 62 6.80 -5.30 -0.87
CA LYS A 62 8.12 -4.64 -0.76
C LYS A 62 9.00 -4.96 -1.95
N THR A 63 9.04 -6.22 -2.37
CA THR A 63 9.80 -6.68 -3.55
C THR A 63 9.27 -6.01 -4.82
N MET A 64 7.96 -6.00 -5.03
CA MET A 64 7.34 -5.38 -6.22
C MET A 64 7.58 -3.86 -6.26
N CYS A 65 7.46 -3.17 -5.13
CA CYS A 65 7.72 -1.72 -5.09
C CYS A 65 9.20 -1.39 -5.32
N GLN A 66 10.14 -2.25 -4.92
CA GLN A 66 11.55 -2.08 -5.25
C GLN A 66 11.83 -2.25 -6.74
N GLU A 67 11.18 -3.20 -7.39
CA GLU A 67 11.33 -3.46 -8.84
C GLU A 67 10.79 -2.29 -9.67
N ILE A 68 9.57 -1.82 -9.39
CA ILE A 68 8.96 -0.66 -10.07
C ILE A 68 9.82 0.60 -9.92
N MET A 69 10.50 0.77 -8.78
CA MET A 69 11.35 1.93 -8.55
C MET A 69 12.74 1.81 -9.22
N LYS A 70 13.20 0.60 -9.56
CA LYS A 70 14.45 0.36 -10.32
C LYS A 70 14.28 0.64 -11.82
N ASP A 71 13.14 0.27 -12.41
CA ASP A 71 12.87 0.56 -13.83
C ASP A 71 12.83 2.07 -14.14
N LYS A 72 12.59 2.90 -13.11
CA LYS A 72 12.62 4.36 -13.23
C LYS A 72 14.02 4.95 -13.24
N THR A 73 15.05 4.20 -12.84
CA THR A 73 16.44 4.69 -12.73
C THR A 73 17.33 4.33 -13.91
N ASP A 74 16.91 3.41 -14.79
CA ASP A 74 17.76 2.88 -15.88
C ASP A 74 17.47 3.51 -17.26
N ASN A 75 16.78 4.65 -17.29
CA ASN A 75 16.52 5.41 -18.52
C ASN A 75 17.19 6.79 -18.45
N VAL A 76 18.53 6.77 -18.33
CA VAL A 76 19.44 7.92 -18.53
C VAL A 76 20.58 7.48 -19.44
#